data_AF-A0A8H5VKD0-F1
#
_entry.id   AF-A0A8H5VKD0-F1
#
_cell.length_a   1.000
_cell.length_b   1.000
_cell.length_c   1.000
_cell.angle_alpha   90.00
_cell.angle_beta   90.00
_cell.angle_gamma   90.00
#
_symmetry.space_group_name_H-M   'P 1'
#
loop_
_entity.id
_entity.type
_entity.pdbx_description
1 polymer ?
#
loop_
_entity_poly.entity_id
_entity_poly.type
_entity_poly.pdbx_seq_one_letter_code
_entity_poly.pdbx_strand_id
1 'polypeptide(L)'
;MTPNASAAAATSASASAPSSSPATPWYGLPKPKRLPKRKHYDNELSYLEAVAKAKRLRLAWIHAERARLAACLEEVDFFCKVDAKSIVLLEDEIVVYTRHDLHWECIADKYQVLKREAEAQAEAAASDAEKLLEDARKSLEEEAAAATDETKGLKPNTSN
;
A
#
# COMPACT_ATOMS: atom_id res chain seq x y z
N MET A 1 13.11 -29.55 -0.91
CA MET A 1 12.24 -28.90 0.09
C MET A 1 13.10 -28.24 1.17
N THR A 2 13.13 -26.91 1.15
CA THR A 2 13.38 -25.96 2.25
C THR A 2 13.37 -24.57 1.60
N PRO A 3 12.49 -23.63 1.99
CA PRO A 3 12.48 -22.29 1.41
C PRO A 3 13.47 -21.42 2.19
N ASN A 4 14.49 -20.87 1.52
CA ASN A 4 15.29 -19.84 2.15
C ASN A 4 14.66 -18.48 1.80
N ALA A 5 14.03 -17.89 2.80
CA ALA A 5 13.36 -16.62 2.76
C ALA A 5 14.38 -15.50 2.47
N SER A 6 14.32 -14.93 1.27
CA SER A 6 14.89 -13.62 1.03
C SER A 6 13.74 -12.62 1.01
N ALA A 7 13.36 -12.18 2.21
CA ALA A 7 12.57 -10.98 2.41
C ALA A 7 13.39 -9.80 1.85
N ALA A 8 13.14 -9.46 0.58
CA ALA A 8 13.64 -8.23 0.00
C ALA A 8 12.98 -7.10 0.79
N ALA A 9 13.79 -6.48 1.65
CA ALA A 9 13.43 -5.35 2.47
C ALA A 9 12.78 -4.28 1.61
N ALA A 10 11.48 -4.08 1.77
CA ALA A 10 10.81 -2.87 1.35
C ALA A 10 11.50 -1.73 2.11
N THR A 11 12.34 -0.99 1.39
CA THR A 11 12.82 0.34 1.76
C THR A 11 11.61 1.20 2.07
N SER A 12 11.25 1.24 3.35
CA SER A 12 10.36 2.23 3.90
C SER A 12 11.04 3.57 3.73
N ALA A 13 10.71 4.23 2.61
CA ALA A 13 10.92 5.65 2.45
C ALA A 13 10.18 6.31 3.62
N SER A 14 10.92 6.63 4.68
CA SER A 14 10.45 7.46 5.77
C SER A 14 10.14 8.81 5.16
N ALA A 15 8.91 8.96 4.70
CA ALA A 15 8.36 10.25 4.34
C ALA A 15 8.51 11.11 5.59
N SER A 16 9.49 12.03 5.57
CA SER A 16 9.62 13.06 6.58
C SER A 16 8.28 13.75 6.65
N ALA A 17 7.50 13.43 7.69
CA ALA A 17 6.31 14.17 8.03
C ALA A 17 6.74 15.65 8.07
N PRO A 18 6.08 16.56 7.33
CA PRO A 18 6.33 17.97 7.55
C PRO A 18 6.01 18.23 9.02
N SER A 19 7.05 18.39 9.84
CA SER A 19 7.00 18.87 11.22
C SER A 19 6.63 20.35 11.20
N SER A 20 5.48 20.64 10.64
CA SER A 20 4.79 21.90 10.82
C SER A 20 3.55 21.55 11.62
N SER A 21 3.77 21.19 12.90
CA SER A 21 2.70 21.40 13.88
C SER A 21 2.23 22.83 13.64
N PRO A 22 0.96 23.06 13.27
CA PRO A 22 0.45 24.42 13.32
C PRO A 22 0.80 24.90 14.72
N ALA A 23 1.49 26.03 14.83
CA ALA A 23 1.70 26.69 16.11
C ALA A 23 0.31 27.10 16.60
N THR A 24 -0.44 26.15 17.12
CA THR A 24 -1.71 26.38 17.76
C THR A 24 -1.38 27.35 18.88
N PRO A 25 -2.16 28.42 19.05
CA PRO A 25 -1.82 29.51 19.94
C PRO A 25 -2.12 29.09 21.38
N TRP A 26 -1.46 28.04 21.87
CA TRP A 26 -1.51 27.58 23.25
C TRP A 26 -0.75 28.53 24.18
N TYR A 27 -0.47 29.76 23.74
CA TYR A 27 0.16 30.79 24.55
C TYR A 27 -0.68 30.97 25.83
N GLY A 28 -0.08 30.60 26.96
CA GLY A 28 -0.74 30.69 28.26
C GLY A 28 -1.03 32.13 28.66
N LEU A 29 -1.87 32.31 29.68
CA LEU A 29 -2.17 33.63 30.19
C LEU A 29 -0.88 34.31 30.72
N PRO A 30 -0.72 35.63 30.51
CA PRO A 30 0.47 36.35 30.96
C PRO A 30 0.63 36.20 32.48
N LYS A 31 1.82 35.75 32.88
CA LYS A 31 2.10 35.41 34.28
C LYS A 31 1.99 36.65 35.18
N PRO A 32 1.32 36.56 36.35
CA PRO A 32 1.24 37.67 37.29
C PRO A 32 2.62 38.13 37.75
N LYS A 33 2.74 39.43 38.03
CA LYS A 33 3.96 40.04 38.58
C LYS A 33 4.36 39.36 39.91
N ARG A 34 5.65 39.44 40.22
CA ARG A 34 6.20 38.94 41.51
C ARG A 34 5.54 39.66 42.69
N LEU A 35 5.50 38.98 43.84
CA LEU A 35 4.93 39.55 45.05
C LEU A 35 5.66 40.85 45.46
N PRO A 36 4.93 41.83 46.05
CA PRO A 36 5.55 43.03 46.60
C PRO A 36 6.64 42.69 47.63
N LYS A 37 7.71 43.50 47.69
CA LYS A 37 8.76 43.36 48.70
C LYS A 37 8.55 44.41 49.79
N ARG A 38 8.73 44.05 51.05
CA ARG A 38 8.49 44.94 52.20
C ARG A 38 9.25 46.27 52.10
N LYS A 39 10.52 46.26 51.73
CA LYS A 39 11.38 47.46 51.66
C LYS A 39 10.88 48.62 50.76
N HIS A 40 9.78 48.44 50.03
CA HIS A 40 9.16 49.46 49.18
C HIS A 40 7.93 50.12 49.81
N TYR A 41 7.66 49.87 51.10
CA TYR A 41 6.48 50.37 51.80
C TYR A 41 6.88 51.01 53.13
N ASP A 42 6.30 52.17 53.41
CA ASP A 42 6.56 52.93 54.65
C ASP A 42 5.80 52.35 55.86
N ASN A 43 4.70 51.62 55.62
CA ASN A 43 3.86 51.01 56.66
C ASN A 43 3.61 49.51 56.41
N GLU A 44 3.48 48.74 57.50
CA GLU A 44 3.13 47.32 57.51
C GLU A 44 1.78 47.07 56.83
N LEU A 45 0.76 47.84 57.20
CA LEU A 45 -0.61 47.60 56.75
C LEU A 45 -0.72 47.72 55.22
N SER A 46 -0.12 48.76 54.64
CA SER A 46 -0.07 48.96 53.18
C SER A 46 0.69 47.84 52.46
N TYR A 47 1.75 47.31 53.06
CA TYR A 47 2.46 46.14 52.53
C TYR A 47 1.58 44.88 52.53
N LEU A 48 0.92 44.58 53.65
CA LEU A 48 0.06 43.41 53.78
C LEU A 48 -1.14 43.46 52.84
N GLU A 49 -1.76 44.63 52.68
CA GLU A 49 -2.84 44.84 51.71
C GLU A 49 -2.36 44.59 50.26
N ALA A 50 -1.19 45.09 49.89
CA ALA A 50 -0.61 44.87 48.57
C ALA A 50 -0.28 43.38 48.34
N VAL A 51 0.26 42.69 49.33
CA VAL A 51 0.53 41.25 49.27
C VAL A 51 -0.78 40.45 49.15
N ALA A 52 -1.80 40.78 49.93
CA ALA A 52 -3.10 40.14 49.87
C ALA A 52 -3.73 40.32 48.47
N LYS A 53 -3.70 41.54 47.92
CA LYS A 53 -4.17 41.82 46.57
C LYS A 53 -3.39 41.02 45.51
N ALA A 54 -2.06 41.00 45.60
CA ALA A 54 -1.21 40.24 44.68
C ALA A 54 -1.47 38.73 44.74
N LYS A 55 -1.69 38.17 45.95
CA LYS A 55 -2.07 36.75 46.13
C LYS A 55 -3.44 36.45 45.51
N ARG A 56 -4.45 37.30 45.72
CA ARG A 56 -5.78 37.14 45.11
C ARG A 56 -5.70 37.15 43.58
N LEU A 57 -4.98 38.11 43.01
CA LEU A 57 -4.76 38.18 41.56
C LEU A 57 -4.06 36.93 41.02
N ARG A 58 -3.06 36.42 41.75
CA ARG A 58 -2.37 35.20 41.35
C ARG A 58 -3.26 33.97 41.42
N LEU A 59 -4.11 33.86 42.44
CA LEU A 59 -5.08 32.78 42.54
C LEU A 59 -6.10 32.85 41.40
N ALA A 60 -6.64 34.04 41.10
CA ALA A 60 -7.55 34.24 39.97
C ALA A 60 -6.90 33.82 38.63
N TRP A 61 -5.63 34.18 38.42
CA TRP A 61 -4.87 33.72 37.25
C TRP A 61 -4.72 32.20 37.19
N ILE A 62 -4.44 31.53 38.30
CA ILE A 62 -4.35 30.06 38.35
C ILE A 62 -5.68 29.43 37.94
N HIS A 63 -6.81 29.94 38.44
CA HIS A 63 -8.13 29.42 38.08
C HIS A 63 -8.44 29.63 36.59
N ALA A 64 -8.12 30.82 36.05
CA ALA A 64 -8.31 31.11 34.64
C ALA A 64 -7.44 30.21 33.76
N GLU A 65 -6.16 30.00 34.12
CA GLU A 65 -5.26 29.14 33.36
C GLU A 65 -5.69 27.66 33.43
N ARG A 66 -6.19 27.19 34.57
CA ARG A 66 -6.78 25.86 34.70
C ARG A 66 -8.00 25.67 33.81
N ALA A 67 -8.91 26.64 33.78
CA ALA A 67 -10.09 26.59 32.91
C ALA A 67 -9.69 26.58 31.43
N ARG A 68 -8.72 27.40 31.04
CA ARG A 68 -8.16 27.41 29.69
C ARG A 68 -7.58 26.04 29.32
N LEU A 69 -6.72 25.47 30.17
CA LEU A 69 -6.12 24.15 29.92
C LEU A 69 -7.17 23.04 29.86
N ALA A 70 -8.23 23.10 30.66
CA ALA A 70 -9.34 22.14 30.59
C ALA A 70 -10.04 22.21 29.22
N ALA A 71 -10.34 23.40 28.72
CA ALA A 71 -10.93 23.57 27.39
C ALA A 71 -9.98 23.06 26.27
N CYS A 72 -8.67 23.31 26.39
CA CYS A 72 -7.69 22.75 25.46
C CYS A 72 -7.68 21.22 25.45
N LEU A 73 -7.84 20.58 26.62
CA LEU A 73 -7.90 19.12 26.72
C LEU A 73 -9.18 18.56 26.10
N GLU A 74 -10.32 19.25 26.24
CA GLU A 74 -11.56 18.85 25.57
C GLU A 74 -11.44 18.90 24.04
N GLU A 75 -10.75 19.92 23.51
CA GLU A 75 -10.48 20.05 22.08
C GLU A 75 -9.56 18.93 21.56
N VAL A 76 -8.49 18.62 22.30
CA VAL A 76 -7.59 17.51 21.95
C VAL A 76 -8.32 16.17 22.01
N ASP A 77 -9.14 15.93 23.04
CA ASP A 77 -9.96 14.71 23.15
C ASP A 77 -10.93 14.57 21.97
N PHE A 78 -11.54 15.68 21.53
CA PHE A 78 -12.37 15.70 20.31
C PHE A 78 -11.57 15.28 19.08
N PHE A 79 -10.39 15.86 18.85
CA PHE A 79 -9.53 15.48 17.71
C PHE A 79 -9.12 14.01 17.77
N CYS A 80 -8.70 13.51 18.94
CA CYS A 80 -8.36 12.10 19.10
C CYS A 80 -9.54 11.16 18.77
N LYS A 81 -10.77 11.54 19.11
CA LYS A 81 -11.97 10.76 18.73
C LYS A 81 -12.25 10.79 17.23
N VAL A 82 -12.01 11.93 16.57
CA VAL A 82 -12.15 12.05 15.11
C VAL A 82 -11.11 11.19 14.41
N ASP A 83 -9.85 11.29 14.83
CA ASP A 83 -8.74 10.50 14.27
C ASP A 83 -8.99 9.01 14.46
N ALA A 84 -9.42 8.58 15.65
CA ALA A 84 -9.74 7.17 15.90
C ALA A 84 -10.81 6.63 14.93
N LYS A 85 -11.86 7.42 14.63
CA LYS A 85 -12.87 7.03 13.64
C LYS A 85 -12.29 6.98 12.23
N SER A 86 -11.45 7.93 11.86
CA SER A 86 -10.79 7.96 10.55
C SER A 86 -9.88 6.75 10.36
N ILE A 87 -9.15 6.34 11.41
CA ILE A 87 -8.28 5.16 11.37
C ILE A 87 -9.09 3.90 11.11
N VAL A 88 -10.20 3.69 11.83
CA VAL A 88 -11.07 2.52 11.62
C VAL A 88 -11.60 2.45 10.19
N LEU A 89 -12.02 3.59 9.62
CA LEU A 89 -12.47 3.63 8.22
C LEU A 89 -11.35 3.27 7.24
N LEU A 90 -10.13 3.75 7.48
CA LEU A 90 -8.97 3.42 6.66
C LEU A 90 -8.59 1.94 6.78
N GLU A 91 -8.69 1.36 7.99
CA GLU A 91 -8.47 -0.07 8.21
C GLU A 91 -9.47 -0.92 7.39
N ASP A 92 -10.75 -0.55 7.41
CA ASP A 92 -11.77 -1.22 6.60
C ASP A 92 -11.48 -1.11 5.09
N GLU A 93 -11.03 0.07 4.63
CA GLU A 93 -10.67 0.29 3.22
C GLU A 93 -9.46 -0.56 2.80
N ILE A 94 -8.43 -0.65 3.65
CA ILE A 94 -7.25 -1.49 3.42
C ILE A 94 -7.65 -2.96 3.28
N VAL A 95 -8.60 -3.45 4.09
CA VAL A 95 -9.10 -4.83 3.98
C VAL A 95 -9.76 -5.07 2.61
N VAL A 96 -10.55 -4.12 2.12
CA VAL A 96 -11.19 -4.21 0.80
C VAL A 96 -10.14 -4.26 -0.31
N TYR A 97 -9.14 -3.37 -0.29
CA TYR A 97 -8.07 -3.37 -1.30
C TYR A 97 -7.25 -4.66 -1.25
N THR A 98 -6.88 -5.13 -0.07
CA THR A 98 -6.13 -6.38 0.08
C THR A 98 -6.89 -7.57 -0.52
N ARG A 99 -8.22 -7.61 -0.32
CA ARG A 99 -9.07 -8.64 -0.94
C ARG A 99 -9.12 -8.51 -2.46
N HIS A 100 -9.17 -7.29 -2.98
CA HIS A 100 -9.13 -7.04 -4.42
C HIS A 100 -7.80 -7.48 -5.03
N ASP A 101 -6.68 -7.17 -4.38
CA ASP A 101 -5.35 -7.57 -4.86
C ASP A 101 -5.23 -9.10 -4.92
N LEU A 102 -5.64 -9.80 -3.87
CA LEU A 102 -5.70 -11.27 -3.87
C LEU A 102 -6.59 -11.84 -4.98
N HIS A 103 -7.71 -11.17 -5.27
CA HIS A 103 -8.60 -11.59 -6.36
C HIS A 103 -7.93 -11.44 -7.74
N TRP A 104 -7.22 -10.34 -7.97
CA TRP A 104 -6.48 -10.12 -9.21
C TRP A 104 -5.32 -11.07 -9.37
N GLU A 105 -4.61 -11.41 -8.29
CA GLU A 105 -3.59 -12.46 -8.30
C GLU A 105 -4.19 -13.81 -8.72
N CYS A 106 -5.34 -14.19 -8.17
CA CYS A 106 -6.03 -15.43 -8.56
C CYS A 106 -6.46 -15.44 -10.05
N ILE A 107 -6.88 -14.29 -10.59
CA ILE A 107 -7.22 -14.16 -12.01
C ILE A 107 -5.96 -14.29 -12.88
N ALA A 108 -4.87 -13.62 -12.48
CA ALA A 108 -3.60 -13.69 -13.20
C ALA A 108 -3.07 -15.13 -13.25
N ASP A 109 -3.13 -15.87 -12.14
CA ASP A 109 -2.72 -17.27 -12.08
C ASP A 109 -3.56 -18.15 -13.01
N LYS A 110 -4.89 -17.99 -13.00
CA LYS A 110 -5.79 -18.71 -13.92
C LYS A 110 -5.47 -18.41 -15.38
N TYR A 111 -5.23 -17.14 -15.70
CA TYR A 111 -4.87 -16.74 -17.05
C TYR A 111 -3.55 -17.38 -17.50
N GLN A 112 -2.54 -17.44 -16.62
CA GLN A 112 -1.27 -18.10 -16.93
C GLN A 112 -1.43 -19.61 -17.16
N VAL A 113 -2.30 -20.29 -16.40
CA VAL A 113 -2.61 -21.70 -16.64
C VAL A 113 -3.27 -21.89 -18.01
N LEU A 114 -4.34 -21.16 -18.28
CA LEU A 114 -5.07 -21.24 -19.56
C LEU A 114 -4.17 -20.92 -20.75
N LYS A 115 -3.26 -19.95 -20.59
CA LYS A 115 -2.28 -19.59 -21.61
C LYS A 115 -1.36 -20.77 -21.93
N ARG A 116 -0.77 -21.42 -20.91
CA ARG A 116 0.10 -22.58 -21.12
C ARG A 116 -0.65 -23.77 -21.72
N GLU A 117 -1.89 -24.00 -21.31
CA GLU A 117 -2.74 -25.06 -21.90
C GLU A 117 -3.02 -24.80 -23.38
N ALA A 118 -3.34 -23.55 -23.76
CA ALA A 118 -3.55 -23.18 -25.14
C ALA A 118 -2.26 -23.31 -25.97
N GLU A 119 -1.11 -22.90 -25.44
CA GLU A 119 0.20 -23.07 -26.08
C GLU A 119 0.52 -24.55 -26.31
N ALA A 120 0.32 -25.41 -25.31
CA ALA A 120 0.53 -26.85 -25.43
C ALA A 120 -0.41 -27.52 -26.45
N GLN A 121 -1.68 -27.09 -26.51
CA GLN A 121 -2.63 -27.57 -27.51
C GLN A 121 -2.23 -27.14 -28.93
N ALA A 122 -1.76 -25.90 -29.09
CA ALA A 122 -1.27 -25.41 -30.38
C ALA A 122 -0.03 -26.18 -30.85
N GLU A 123 0.90 -26.48 -29.93
CA GLU A 123 2.10 -27.27 -30.23
C GLU A 123 1.75 -28.71 -30.61
N ALA A 124 0.84 -29.35 -29.88
CA ALA A 124 0.35 -30.70 -30.20
C ALA A 124 -0.32 -30.74 -31.59
N ALA A 125 -1.20 -29.77 -31.89
CA ALA A 125 -1.86 -29.68 -33.19
C ALA A 125 -0.87 -29.43 -34.35
N ALA A 126 0.17 -28.62 -34.11
CA ALA A 126 1.24 -28.39 -35.08
C ALA A 126 2.03 -29.68 -35.35
N SER A 127 2.39 -30.43 -34.30
CA SER A 127 3.08 -31.71 -34.42
C SER A 127 2.24 -32.76 -35.15
N ASP A 128 0.94 -32.84 -34.86
CA ASP A 128 0.02 -33.76 -35.55
C ASP A 128 -0.10 -33.40 -37.03
N ALA A 129 -0.19 -32.10 -37.36
CA ALA A 129 -0.22 -31.63 -38.74
C ALA A 129 1.07 -31.95 -39.50
N GLU A 130 2.24 -31.76 -38.89
CA GLU A 130 3.54 -32.12 -39.48
C GLU A 130 3.63 -33.63 -39.76
N LYS A 131 3.15 -34.46 -38.82
CA LYS A 131 3.11 -35.91 -39.01
C LYS A 131 2.20 -36.31 -40.18
N LEU A 132 1.01 -35.73 -40.29
CA LEU A 132 0.09 -35.97 -41.41
C LEU A 132 0.71 -35.57 -42.75
N LEU A 133 1.46 -34.47 -42.80
CA LEU A 133 2.17 -34.04 -44.01
C LEU A 133 3.28 -35.03 -44.40
N GLU A 134 4.03 -35.54 -43.41
CA GLU A 134 5.10 -36.51 -43.67
C GLU A 134 4.56 -37.87 -44.11
N ASP A 135 3.46 -38.33 -43.52
CA ASP A 135 2.77 -39.56 -43.94
C ASP A 135 2.20 -39.42 -45.36
N ALA A 136 1.58 -38.28 -45.69
CA ALA A 136 1.11 -37.99 -47.05
C ALA A 136 2.25 -37.95 -48.07
N ARG A 137 3.41 -37.39 -47.68
CA ARG A 137 4.61 -37.37 -48.53
C ARG A 137 5.13 -38.77 -48.81
N LYS A 138 5.25 -39.61 -47.77
CA LYS A 138 5.67 -41.02 -47.94
C LYS A 138 4.73 -41.81 -48.83
N SER A 139 3.42 -41.63 -48.65
CA SER A 139 2.41 -42.28 -49.50
C SER A 139 2.57 -41.89 -50.98
N LEU A 140 2.84 -40.60 -51.26
CA LEU A 140 3.08 -40.13 -52.62
C LEU A 140 4.39 -40.66 -53.21
N GLU A 141 5.45 -40.74 -52.41
CA GLU A 141 6.74 -41.32 -52.82
C GLU A 141 6.60 -42.81 -53.16
N GLU A 142 5.82 -43.57 -52.39
CA GLU A 142 5.53 -44.98 -52.65
C GLU A 142 4.69 -45.18 -53.92
N GLU A 143 3.68 -44.35 -54.15
CA GLU A 143 2.87 -44.37 -55.38
C GLU A 143 3.71 -44.04 -56.62
N ALA A 144 4.62 -43.05 -56.54
CA ALA A 144 5.55 -42.71 -57.61
C ALA A 144 6.56 -43.85 -57.90
N ALA A 145 7.01 -44.56 -56.86
CA ALA A 145 7.87 -45.74 -57.02
C ALA A 145 7.14 -46.90 -57.71
N ALA A 146 5.87 -47.14 -57.37
CA ALA A 146 5.06 -48.17 -58.04
C ALA A 146 4.82 -47.85 -59.54
N ALA A 147 4.55 -46.59 -59.88
CA ALA A 147 4.36 -46.16 -61.27
C ALA A 147 5.63 -46.28 -62.14
N THR A 148 6.82 -46.18 -61.54
CA THR A 148 8.10 -46.36 -62.25
C THR A 148 8.50 -47.83 -62.45
N ASP A 149 7.92 -48.75 -61.68
CA ASP A 149 8.14 -50.19 -61.87
C ASP A 149 7.22 -50.78 -62.96
N GLU A 150 5.99 -50.28 -63.09
CA GLU A 150 5.09 -50.65 -64.21
C GLU A 150 5.63 -50.23 -65.59
N THR A 151 6.45 -49.18 -65.67
CA THR A 151 7.05 -48.73 -66.93
C THR A 151 8.33 -49.49 -67.33
N LYS A 152 8.94 -50.26 -66.43
CA LYS A 152 10.06 -51.17 -66.77
C LYS A 152 9.62 -52.49 -67.39
N GLY A 153 8.32 -52.82 -67.34
CA GLY A 153 7.74 -54.01 -67.97
C GLY A 153 7.46 -53.88 -69.47
N LEU A 154 7.43 -52.67 -70.03
CA LEU A 154 7.23 -52.48 -71.47
C LEU A 154 8.58 -52.54 -72.22
N LYS A 155 8.91 -53.72 -72.75
CA LYS A 155 9.88 -53.81 -73.85
C LYS A 155 9.38 -52.97 -75.03
N PRO A 156 10.23 -52.14 -75.64
CA PRO A 156 9.86 -51.43 -76.86
C PRO A 156 9.78 -52.45 -78.00
N ASN A 157 8.56 -52.78 -78.44
CA ASN A 157 8.38 -53.44 -79.72
C ASN A 157 8.55 -52.38 -80.82
N THR A 158 9.75 -52.33 -81.37
CA THR A 158 10.04 -51.68 -82.65
C THR A 158 9.36 -52.46 -83.77
N SER A 159 8.52 -51.78 -84.55
CA SER A 159 7.92 -52.30 -85.77
C SER A 159 8.82 -52.00 -86.97
N ASN A 160 9.33 -53.03 -87.64
CA ASN A 160 9.18 -53.34 -89.07
C ASN A 160 10.04 -54.53 -89.47
#